data_AF-A0A7Y2UCF2-F1
#
_entry.id   AF-A0A7Y2UCF2-F1
#
_cell.length_a   1.000
_cell.length_b   1.000
_cell.length_c   1.000
_cell.angle_alpha   90.00
_cell.angle_beta   90.00
_cell.angle_gamma   90.00
#
_symmetry.space_group_name_H-M   'P 1'
#
loop_
_entity.id
_entity.type
_entity.pdbx_description
1 polymer ?
#
loop_
_entity_poly.entity_id
_entity_poly.type
_entity_poly.pdbx_seq_one_letter_code
_entity_poly.pdbx_strand_id
1 'polypeptide(L)'
;MLRLEEAADELLMSTAQLRKRLYRAKTSYKSIVLETRMGLARHYLESTPLSIQEIAFLLDYSQAGPFSRAFKNYYGFSPRDARLAG
;
A
#
# COMPACT_ATOMS: atom_id res chain seq x y z
N MET A 1 3.39 -3.53 7.28
CA MET A 1 4.10 -2.31 6.83
C MET A 1 4.36 -1.43 8.03
N LEU A 2 5.57 -0.86 8.14
CA LEU A 2 5.99 -0.04 9.27
C LEU A 2 5.10 1.21 9.41
N ARG A 3 4.94 1.69 10.64
CA ARG A 3 4.40 3.01 10.98
C ARG A 3 5.48 4.08 10.81
N LEU A 4 5.07 5.35 10.85
CA LEU A 4 5.99 6.47 10.65
C LEU A 4 7.09 6.50 11.71
N GLU A 5 6.74 6.17 12.96
CA GLU A 5 7.66 6.12 14.10
C GLU A 5 8.71 5.03 13.90
N GLU A 6 8.27 3.82 13.52
CA GLU A 6 9.16 2.68 13.25
C GLU A 6 10.11 2.97 12.08
N ALA A 7 9.59 3.59 11.01
CA ALA A 7 10.43 4.01 9.88
C ALA A 7 11.40 5.16 10.25
N ALA A 8 11.01 6.04 11.17
CA ALA A 8 11.90 7.10 11.65
C ALA A 8 13.06 6.51 12.47
N ASP A 9 12.76 5.55 13.34
CA ASP A 9 13.75 4.83 14.15
C ASP A 9 14.75 4.06 13.27
N GLU A 10 14.28 3.32 12.26
CA GLU A 10 15.14 2.63 11.29
C GLU A 10 16.06 3.57 10.50
N LEU A 11 15.59 4.80 10.24
CA LEU A 11 16.35 5.83 9.52
C LEU A 11 17.21 6.70 10.44
N LEU A 12 17.28 6.39 11.74
CA LEU A 12 17.99 7.16 12.76
C LEU A 12 17.53 8.63 12.80
N MET A 13 16.22 8.86 12.68
CA MET A 13 15.59 10.17 12.71
C MET A 13 14.49 10.23 13.76
N SER A 14 14.26 11.42 14.31
CA SER A 14 12.99 11.69 14.98
C SER A 14 11.83 11.67 13.98
N THR A 15 10.64 11.28 14.43
CA THR A 15 9.38 11.35 13.67
C THR A 15 9.14 12.73 13.05
N ALA A 16 9.52 13.81 13.75
CA ALA A 16 9.38 15.18 13.29
C ALA A 16 10.33 15.50 12.10
N GLN A 17 11.58 15.03 12.16
CA GLN A 17 12.54 15.20 11.06
C GLN A 17 12.08 14.46 9.81
N LEU A 18 11.65 13.19 9.95
CA LEU A 18 11.15 12.42 8.82
C LEU A 18 9.90 13.07 8.21
N ARG A 19 8.94 13.49 9.04
CA ARG A 19 7.73 14.21 8.58
C ARG A 19 8.08 15.50 7.83
N LYS A 20 9.03 16.29 8.33
CA LYS A 20 9.48 17.53 7.68
C LYS A 20 10.16 17.27 6.33
N ARG A 21 10.98 16.21 6.23
CA ARG A 21 11.61 15.80 4.97
C ARG A 21 10.57 15.38 3.94
N LEU A 22 9.63 14.52 4.32
CA LEU A 22 8.55 14.06 3.45
C LEU A 22 7.67 15.21 2.97
N TYR A 23 7.32 16.13 3.87
CA TYR A 23 6.56 17.34 3.51
C TYR A 23 7.30 18.20 2.48
N ARG A 24 8.61 18.42 2.65
CA ARG A 24 9.44 19.15 1.67
C ARG A 24 9.50 18.44 0.32
N ALA A 25 9.44 17.12 0.31
CA ALA A 25 9.32 16.30 -0.89
C ALA A 25 7.88 16.21 -1.43
N LYS A 26 6.94 17.00 -0.91
CA LYS A 26 5.52 17.03 -1.30
C LYS A 26 4.82 15.66 -1.21
N THR A 27 5.22 14.85 -0.24
CA THR A 27 4.61 13.55 0.03
C THR A 27 4.33 13.37 1.52
N SER A 28 3.73 12.24 1.86
CA SER A 28 3.54 11.80 3.23
C SER A 28 3.92 10.34 3.37
N TYR A 29 4.27 9.92 4.57
CA TYR A 29 4.56 8.50 4.82
C TYR A 29 3.36 7.61 4.50
N LYS A 30 2.15 8.07 4.80
CA LYS A 30 0.90 7.41 4.42
C LYS A 30 0.78 7.25 2.90
N SER A 31 1.15 8.28 2.13
CA SER A 31 1.13 8.22 0.66
C SER A 31 2.12 7.19 0.12
N ILE A 32 3.35 7.17 0.64
CA ILE A 32 4.38 6.19 0.26
C ILE A 32 3.93 4.77 0.58
N VAL A 33 3.45 4.54 1.81
CA VAL A 33 2.92 3.23 2.24
C VAL A 33 1.78 2.78 1.33
N LEU A 34 0.84 3.69 1.00
CA LEU A 34 -0.26 3.38 0.12
C LEU A 34 0.24 3.03 -1.29
N GLU A 35 1.12 3.83 -1.88
CA GLU A 35 1.68 3.60 -3.21
C GLU A 35 2.40 2.26 -3.30
N THR A 36 3.30 1.97 -2.37
CA THR A 36 4.00 0.68 -2.29
C THR A 36 3.02 -0.47 -2.17
N ARG A 37 1.99 -0.33 -1.33
CA ARG A 37 0.99 -1.37 -1.11
C ARG A 37 0.16 -1.63 -2.37
N MET A 38 -0.23 -0.58 -3.09
CA MET A 38 -1.02 -0.69 -4.32
C MET A 38 -0.19 -1.26 -5.48
N GLY A 39 1.09 -0.88 -5.59
CA GLY A 39 2.02 -1.49 -6.54
C GLY A 39 2.18 -2.99 -6.31
N LEU A 40 2.40 -3.43 -5.06
CA LEU A 40 2.45 -4.84 -4.70
C LEU A 40 1.12 -5.56 -4.97
N ALA A 41 -0.01 -4.93 -4.64
CA ALA A 41 -1.33 -5.47 -4.92
C ALA A 41 -1.52 -5.78 -6.40
N ARG A 42 -1.17 -4.82 -7.27
CA ARG A 42 -1.26 -4.98 -8.71
C ARG A 42 -0.35 -6.10 -9.19
N HIS A 43 0.90 -6.11 -8.73
CA HIS A 43 1.83 -7.18 -9.06
C HIS A 43 1.26 -8.55 -8.70
N TYR A 44 0.79 -8.76 -7.46
CA TYR A 44 0.24 -10.06 -7.05
C TYR A 44 -1.02 -10.46 -7.82
N LEU A 45 -1.88 -9.50 -8.17
CA LEU A 45 -3.07 -9.78 -8.98
C LEU A 45 -2.72 -10.28 -10.38
N GLU A 46 -1.67 -9.72 -10.98
CA GLU A 46 -1.23 -10.01 -12.36
C GLU A 46 -0.27 -11.22 -12.44
N SER A 47 0.55 -11.46 -11.41
CA SER A 47 1.66 -12.43 -11.46
C SER A 47 1.45 -13.71 -10.65
N THR A 48 0.37 -13.81 -9.86
CA THR A 48 0.16 -14.95 -8.94
C THR A 48 -1.28 -15.49 -8.96
N PRO A 49 -1.48 -16.77 -8.62
CA PRO A 49 -2.81 -17.37 -8.49
C PRO A 49 -3.51 -17.05 -7.15
N LEU A 50 -2.93 -16.21 -6.28
CA LEU A 50 -3.46 -15.94 -4.95
C LEU A 50 -4.86 -15.32 -4.99
N SER A 51 -5.78 -15.80 -4.17
CA SER A 51 -7.11 -15.19 -4.04
C SER A 51 -7.00 -13.72 -3.60
N ILE A 52 -8.06 -12.93 -3.88
CA ILE A 52 -8.13 -11.53 -3.44
C ILE A 52 -7.99 -11.42 -1.91
N GLN A 53 -8.49 -12.41 -1.17
CA GLN A 53 -8.38 -12.45 0.29
C GLN A 53 -6.94 -12.72 0.76
N GLU A 54 -6.21 -13.62 0.11
CA GLU A 54 -4.79 -13.87 0.42
C GLU A 54 -3.93 -12.64 0.12
N ILE A 55 -4.16 -11.99 -1.02
CA ILE A 55 -3.48 -10.73 -1.37
C ILE A 55 -3.79 -9.63 -0.34
N ALA A 56 -5.05 -9.52 0.08
CA ALA A 56 -5.43 -8.58 1.13
C ALA A 56 -4.65 -8.84 2.43
N PHE A 57 -4.55 -10.09 2.85
CA PHE A 57 -3.83 -10.50 4.05
C PHE A 57 -2.33 -10.19 3.97
N LEU A 58 -1.68 -10.50 2.84
CA LEU A 58 -0.26 -10.18 2.60
C LEU A 58 0.04 -8.67 2.65
N LEU A 59 -0.98 -7.84 2.45
CA LEU A 59 -0.88 -6.38 2.44
C LEU A 59 -1.45 -5.73 3.71
N ASP A 60 -1.51 -6.50 4.80
CA ASP A 60 -1.98 -6.11 6.13
C ASP A 60 -3.46 -5.67 6.18
N TYR A 61 -4.31 -6.20 5.30
CA TYR A 61 -5.76 -6.09 5.46
C TYR A 61 -6.32 -7.35 6.10
N SER A 62 -7.15 -7.17 7.12
CA SER A 62 -7.85 -8.28 7.77
C SER A 62 -8.91 -8.93 6.88
N GLN A 63 -9.42 -8.21 5.88
CA GLN A 63 -10.53 -8.61 5.02
C GLN A 63 -10.37 -8.09 3.59
N ALA A 64 -10.86 -8.84 2.60
CA ALA A 64 -10.84 -8.44 1.19
C ALA A 64 -11.63 -7.17 0.87
N GLY A 65 -12.68 -6.85 1.63
CA GLY A 65 -13.54 -5.68 1.38
C GLY A 65 -12.80 -4.33 1.49
N PRO A 66 -12.17 -4.03 2.64
CA PRO A 66 -11.33 -2.84 2.81
C PRO A 66 -10.20 -2.73 1.78
N PHE A 67 -9.53 -3.86 1.49
CA PHE A 67 -8.50 -3.94 0.43
C PHE A 67 -9.08 -3.53 -0.93
N SER A 68 -10.19 -4.15 -1.34
CA SER A 68 -10.79 -3.92 -2.65
C SER A 68 -11.25 -2.47 -2.82
N ARG A 69 -11.77 -1.85 -1.76
CA ARG A 69 -12.14 -0.43 -1.76
C ARG A 69 -10.91 0.47 -1.89
N ALA A 70 -9.84 0.18 -1.15
CA ALA A 70 -8.59 0.95 -1.25
C ALA A 70 -7.98 0.84 -2.65
N PHE A 71 -7.91 -0.37 -3.20
CA PHE A 71 -7.43 -0.63 -4.57
C PHE A 71 -8.25 0.12 -5.61
N LYS A 72 -9.58 0.01 -5.55
CA LYS A 72 -10.47 0.72 -6.47
C LYS A 72 -10.35 2.23 -6.37
N ASN A 73 -10.22 2.77 -5.15
CA ASN A 73 -10.02 4.21 -4.97
C ASN A 73 -8.68 4.69 -5.55
N TYR A 74 -7.65 3.82 -5.56
CA TYR A 74 -6.32 4.15 -6.06
C TYR A 74 -6.22 4.01 -7.59
N TYR A 75 -6.69 2.90 -8.16
CA TYR A 75 -6.55 2.61 -9.60
C TYR A 75 -7.80 2.94 -10.45
N GLY A 76 -8.95 3.17 -9.82
CA GLY A 76 -10.22 3.47 -10.49
C GLY A 76 -11.08 2.24 -10.85
N PHE A 77 -10.54 1.03 -10.73
CA PHE A 77 -11.24 -0.23 -11.05
C PHE A 77 -11.00 -1.29 -9.97
N SER A 78 -11.81 -2.36 -9.94
CA SER A 78 -11.73 -3.35 -8.86
C SER A 78 -10.52 -4.31 -9.05
N PRO A 79 -10.05 -4.96 -7.96
CA PRO A 79 -9.04 -6.01 -8.08
C PRO A 79 -9.44 -7.15 -9.02
N ARG A 80 -10.74 -7.43 -9.13
CA ARG A 80 -11.26 -8.45 -10.06
C ARG A 80 -11.10 -8.03 -11.51
N ASP A 81 -11.39 -6.76 -11.81
CA ASP A 81 -11.22 -6.21 -13.16
C ASP A 81 -9.74 -6.19 -13.56
N ALA A 82 -8.84 -5.90 -12.60
CA ALA A 82 -7.39 -5.95 -12.80
C ALA A 82 -6.92 -7.33 -13.32
N ARG A 83 -7.53 -8.41 -12.81
CA ARG A 83 -7.22 -9.79 -13.22
C ARG A 83 -7.73 -10.17 -14.59
N LEU A 84 -8.82 -9.56 -15.05
CA LEU A 84 -9.40 -9.87 -16.36
C LEU A 84 -8.68 -9.13 -17.50
N ALA A 85 -7.86 -8.13 -17.16
CA ALA A 85 -7.12 -7.30 -18.11
C ALA A 85 -5.69 -7.78 -18.41
N GLY A 86 -5.22 -8.84 -17.73
CA GLY A 86 -3.93 -9.50 -17.98
C GLY A 86 -4.15 -10.90 -18.54
#